data_AF-A0A6G8NDQ3-F1
#
_entry.id   AF-A0A6G8NDQ3-F1
#
_cell.length_a   1.000
_cell.length_b   1.000
_cell.length_c   1.000
_cell.angle_alpha   90.00
_cell.angle_beta   90.00
_cell.angle_gamma   90.00
#
_symmetry.space_group_name_H-M   'P 1'
#
loop_
_entity.id
_entity.type
_entity.pdbx_description
1 polymer ?
#
loop_
_entity_poly.entity_id
_entity_poly.type
_entity_poly.pdbx_seq_one_letter_code
_entity_poly.pdbx_strand_id
1 'polypeptide(L)'
;MTCSSEITIGGYELDVWRRSYTLWERFEKRDRIIRSRKGFLSNGEERIVVDFVYSITAEVLRKRLGRAGFSWKTLEQEFLTFYQATCQKGGTLFFNPYPDAEKAQARAEAFRAATLDDWLEALAKAVKGNVTRVRRNAGEVFHPTNILVDIITGSDRPDERELMTEHCLLGFPCRSIDNMATALLEVLPGDAFCEQEVTMFVEHQGDITFDDMRVRTPKLIVTQDVSYDDI
;
A
#
# COMPACT_ATOMS: atom_id res chain seq x y z
N MET A 1 16.41 -5.63 14.14
CA MET A 1 15.69 -4.98 13.03
C MET A 1 14.76 -6.02 12.41
N THR A 2 13.50 -5.69 12.13
CA THR A 2 12.57 -6.60 11.45
C THR A 2 12.49 -6.17 9.99
N CYS A 3 12.80 -7.08 9.06
CA CYS A 3 12.67 -6.81 7.62
C CYS A 3 11.20 -6.71 7.23
N SER A 4 10.89 -5.76 6.35
CA SER A 4 9.58 -5.57 5.76
C SER A 4 9.66 -5.46 4.24
N SER A 5 8.55 -5.77 3.59
CA SER A 5 8.30 -5.51 2.18
C SER A 5 6.94 -4.85 2.07
N GLU A 6 6.83 -3.82 1.24
CA GLU A 6 5.61 -3.04 1.09
C GLU A 6 5.22 -2.99 -0.39
N ILE A 7 3.93 -3.16 -0.67
CA ILE A 7 3.36 -2.86 -1.98
C ILE A 7 2.71 -1.49 -1.93
N THR A 8 3.05 -0.65 -2.89
CA THR A 8 2.44 0.66 -3.09
C THR A 8 1.88 0.81 -4.50
N ILE A 9 0.78 1.54 -4.63
CA ILE A 9 0.23 1.96 -5.92
C ILE A 9 0.05 3.48 -5.87
N GLY A 10 0.80 4.21 -6.69
CA GLY A 10 0.79 5.68 -6.67
C GLY A 10 1.17 6.28 -5.30
N GLY A 11 2.01 5.59 -4.53
CA GLY A 11 2.39 5.97 -3.17
C GLY A 11 1.39 5.56 -2.08
N TYR A 12 0.30 4.87 -2.42
CA TYR A 12 -0.64 4.31 -1.44
C TYR A 12 -0.23 2.90 -1.03
N GLU A 13 0.02 2.72 0.27
CA GLU A 13 0.27 1.41 0.91
C GLU A 13 -0.93 0.49 0.66
N LEU A 14 -0.69 -0.57 -0.11
CA LEU A 14 -1.68 -1.60 -0.41
C LEU A 14 -1.51 -2.79 0.54
N ASP A 15 -0.29 -3.24 0.80
CA ASP A 15 0.00 -4.31 1.76
C ASP A 15 1.44 -4.20 2.32
N VAL A 16 1.65 -4.74 3.53
CA VAL A 16 2.93 -4.73 4.24
C VAL A 16 3.20 -6.09 4.85
N TRP A 17 4.23 -6.77 4.38
CA TRP A 17 4.73 -7.99 5.00
C TRP A 17 5.88 -7.70 5.95
N ARG A 18 5.95 -8.46 7.05
CA ARG A 18 7.02 -8.41 8.04
C ARG A 18 7.61 -9.80 8.21
N ARG A 19 8.94 -9.88 8.36
CA ARG A 19 9.74 -11.12 8.57
C ARG A 19 9.84 -12.07 7.38
N SER A 20 8.86 -12.08 6.49
CA SER A 20 8.91 -12.72 5.17
C SER A 20 8.17 -11.84 4.17
N TYR A 21 8.26 -12.13 2.88
CA TYR A 21 7.38 -11.53 1.88
C TYR A 21 7.07 -12.55 0.79
N THR A 22 5.95 -12.36 0.12
CA THR A 22 5.61 -13.06 -1.11
C THR A 22 5.62 -12.04 -2.23
N LEU A 23 6.30 -12.35 -3.34
CA LEU A 23 6.19 -11.54 -4.55
C LEU A 23 4.73 -11.57 -5.00
N TRP A 24 4.08 -10.41 -5.08
CA TRP A 24 2.72 -10.37 -5.59
C TRP A 24 2.72 -10.78 -7.06
N GLU A 25 1.82 -11.68 -7.43
CA GLU A 25 1.77 -12.33 -8.76
C GLU A 25 1.63 -11.35 -9.94
N ARG A 26 1.31 -10.09 -9.66
CA ARG A 26 1.22 -9.02 -10.66
C ARG A 26 2.58 -8.42 -11.00
N PHE A 27 3.62 -8.72 -10.23
CA PHE A 27 5.02 -8.40 -10.54
C PHE A 27 5.75 -9.62 -11.11
N GLU A 28 6.69 -9.35 -12.01
CA GLU A 28 7.50 -10.32 -12.71
C GLU A 28 8.99 -10.01 -12.52
N LYS A 29 9.86 -11.00 -12.75
CA LYS A 29 11.32 -10.83 -12.66
C LYS A 29 11.88 -9.67 -13.50
N ARG A 30 11.25 -9.36 -14.64
CA ARG A 30 11.67 -8.24 -15.52
C ARG A 30 11.35 -6.86 -14.96
N ASP A 31 10.51 -6.77 -13.93
CA ASP A 31 10.11 -5.51 -13.31
C ASP A 31 11.08 -5.09 -12.20
N ARG A 32 12.10 -5.91 -11.92
CA ARG A 32 13.15 -5.59 -10.94
C ARG A 32 13.91 -4.33 -11.39
N ILE A 33 14.05 -3.39 -10.47
CA ILE A 33 14.84 -2.17 -10.61
C ILE A 33 15.74 -2.03 -9.40
N ILE A 34 16.99 -1.63 -9.64
CA ILE A 34 17.91 -1.17 -8.59
C ILE A 34 18.01 0.35 -8.74
N ARG A 35 17.60 1.09 -7.71
CA ARG A 35 17.71 2.56 -7.69
C ARG A 35 18.81 2.95 -6.72
N SER A 36 19.54 4.01 -7.05
CA SER A 36 20.49 4.63 -6.13
C SER A 36 20.00 6.04 -5.83
N ARG A 37 19.87 6.37 -4.55
CA ARG A 37 19.54 7.72 -4.09
C ARG A 37 20.58 8.20 -3.09
N LYS A 38 20.78 9.51 -3.03
CA LYS A 38 21.54 10.11 -1.94
C LYS A 38 20.70 10.02 -0.67
N GLY A 39 21.25 9.39 0.35
CA GLY A 39 20.77 9.43 1.73
C GLY A 39 21.77 10.17 2.60
N PHE A 40 21.35 10.49 3.82
CA PHE A 40 22.20 11.10 4.83
C PHE A 40 22.23 10.20 6.06
N LEU A 41 23.42 9.98 6.60
CA LEU A 41 23.59 9.37 7.90
C LEU A 41 23.21 10.38 9.00
N SER A 42 22.96 9.88 10.22
CA SER A 42 22.60 10.71 11.38
C SER A 42 23.66 11.76 11.74
N ASN A 43 24.91 11.56 11.29
CA ASN A 43 26.03 12.49 11.45
C ASN A 43 26.13 13.53 10.31
N GLY A 44 25.20 13.52 9.34
CA GLY A 44 25.17 14.42 8.18
C GLY A 44 26.00 13.97 6.97
N GLU A 45 26.66 12.80 7.03
CA GLU A 45 27.44 12.29 5.90
C GLU A 45 26.54 11.77 4.77
N GLU A 46 26.85 12.16 3.53
CA GLU A 46 26.19 11.62 2.34
C GLU A 46 26.53 10.14 2.16
N ARG A 47 25.52 9.29 2.03
CA ARG A 47 25.66 7.88 1.68
C ARG A 47 24.77 7.57 0.48
N ILE A 48 25.27 6.79 -0.47
CA ILE A 48 24.42 6.22 -1.52
C ILE A 48 23.61 5.09 -0.89
N VAL A 49 22.29 5.24 -0.86
CA VAL A 49 21.33 4.20 -0.49
C VAL A 49 20.85 3.52 -1.76
N VAL A 50 20.85 2.20 -1.74
CA VAL A 50 20.43 1.38 -2.88
C VAL A 50 19.09 0.75 -2.54
N ASP A 51 18.05 1.06 -3.31
CA ASP A 51 16.73 0.46 -3.14
C ASP A 51 16.54 -0.66 -4.18
N PHE A 52 16.05 -1.82 -3.73
CA PHE A 52 15.70 -2.98 -4.54
C PHE A 52 14.18 -3.09 -4.60
N VAL A 53 13.61 -2.89 -5.78
CA VAL A 53 12.16 -2.80 -5.97
C VAL A 53 11.72 -3.55 -7.22
N TYR A 54 10.51 -4.09 -7.19
CA TYR A 54 9.75 -4.38 -8.41
C TYR A 54 8.94 -3.14 -8.75
N SER A 55 8.98 -2.65 -9.99
CA SER A 55 8.31 -1.41 -10.35
C SER A 55 7.76 -1.46 -11.77
N ILE A 56 6.49 -1.09 -11.90
CA ILE A 56 5.76 -0.96 -13.16
C ILE A 56 4.90 0.30 -13.12
N THR A 57 4.36 0.71 -14.26
CA THR A 57 3.36 1.78 -14.30
C THR A 57 1.96 1.24 -14.01
N ALA A 58 1.06 2.12 -13.58
CA ALA A 58 -0.35 1.84 -13.38
C ALA A 58 -0.99 1.25 -14.64
N GLU A 59 -0.63 1.72 -15.84
CA GLU A 59 -1.13 1.15 -17.09
C GLU A 59 -0.70 -0.32 -17.29
N VAL A 60 0.54 -0.68 -16.95
CA VAL A 60 1.01 -2.06 -17.02
C VAL A 60 0.26 -2.92 -16.01
N LEU A 61 0.07 -2.42 -14.77
CA LEU A 61 -0.67 -3.14 -13.74
C LEU A 61 -2.13 -3.37 -14.14
N ARG A 62 -2.83 -2.36 -14.71
CA ARG A 62 -4.19 -2.51 -15.24
C ARG A 62 -4.29 -3.65 -16.25
N LYS A 63 -3.35 -3.72 -17.19
CA LYS A 63 -3.31 -4.80 -18.21
C LYS A 63 -3.11 -6.17 -17.57
N ARG A 64 -2.27 -6.29 -16.54
CA ARG A 64 -2.02 -7.56 -15.84
C ARG A 64 -3.22 -8.00 -15.00
N LEU A 65 -3.84 -7.08 -14.27
CA LEU A 65 -5.07 -7.34 -13.52
C LEU A 65 -6.21 -7.76 -14.44
N GLY A 66 -6.41 -7.07 -15.57
CA GLY A 66 -7.38 -7.43 -16.59
C GLY A 66 -7.18 -8.85 -17.14
N ARG A 67 -5.93 -9.26 -17.39
CA ARG A 67 -5.61 -10.64 -17.81
C ARG A 67 -5.88 -11.68 -16.72
N ALA A 68 -5.73 -11.30 -15.45
CA ALA A 68 -6.06 -12.14 -14.32
C ALA A 68 -7.57 -12.17 -14.00
N GLY A 69 -8.40 -11.44 -14.77
CA GLY A 69 -9.85 -11.42 -14.63
C GLY A 69 -10.38 -10.29 -13.73
N PHE A 70 -9.52 -9.45 -13.18
CA PHE A 70 -9.91 -8.32 -12.35
C PHE A 70 -10.30 -7.12 -13.23
N SER A 71 -11.46 -6.53 -12.92
CA SER A 71 -12.04 -5.43 -13.67
C SER A 71 -12.97 -4.63 -12.78
N TRP A 72 -13.50 -3.52 -13.30
CA TRP A 72 -14.60 -2.79 -12.66
C TRP A 72 -15.72 -3.71 -12.16
N LYS A 73 -16.12 -4.69 -12.97
CA LYS A 73 -17.22 -5.60 -12.66
C LYS A 73 -16.91 -6.51 -11.46
N THR A 74 -15.66 -6.98 -11.33
CA THR A 74 -15.28 -7.80 -10.18
C THR A 74 -15.18 -6.98 -8.91
N LEU A 75 -14.72 -5.73 -9.02
CA LEU A 75 -14.73 -4.76 -7.93
C LEU A 75 -16.17 -4.48 -7.47
N GLU A 76 -17.09 -4.20 -8.40
CA GLU A 76 -18.51 -3.96 -8.09
C GLU A 76 -19.18 -5.18 -7.43
N GLN A 77 -18.90 -6.38 -7.92
CA GLN A 77 -19.42 -7.60 -7.32
C GLN A 77 -18.89 -7.81 -5.89
N GLU A 78 -17.60 -7.58 -5.66
CA GLU A 78 -17.01 -7.69 -4.32
C GLU A 78 -17.55 -6.60 -3.39
N PHE A 79 -17.71 -5.38 -3.90
CA PHE A 79 -18.36 -4.27 -3.19
C PHE A 79 -19.76 -4.64 -2.72
N LEU A 80 -20.62 -5.12 -3.62
CA LEU A 80 -21.98 -5.51 -3.28
C LEU A 80 -22.01 -6.65 -2.25
N THR A 81 -21.10 -7.62 -2.38
CA THR A 81 -20.98 -8.74 -1.43
C THR A 81 -20.58 -8.24 -0.04
N PHE A 82 -19.54 -7.40 0.04
CA PHE A 82 -19.08 -6.79 1.29
C PHE A 82 -20.17 -5.93 1.93
N TYR A 83 -20.81 -5.10 1.11
CA TYR A 83 -21.86 -4.19 1.50
C TYR A 83 -23.07 -4.96 2.07
N GLN A 84 -23.54 -6.01 1.39
CA GLN A 84 -24.65 -6.83 1.87
C GLN A 84 -24.34 -7.49 3.22
N ALA A 85 -23.14 -8.04 3.38
CA ALA A 85 -22.75 -8.72 4.62
C ALA A 85 -22.54 -7.75 5.80
N THR A 86 -22.13 -6.52 5.52
CA THR A 86 -21.87 -5.51 6.55
C THR A 86 -23.12 -4.71 6.89
N CYS A 87 -23.80 -4.15 5.89
CA CYS A 87 -24.87 -3.17 6.08
C CYS A 87 -26.20 -3.77 6.56
N GLN A 88 -26.38 -5.09 6.48
CA GLN A 88 -27.51 -5.78 7.12
C GLN A 88 -27.45 -5.69 8.66
N LYS A 89 -26.28 -5.36 9.23
CA LYS A 89 -26.10 -5.20 10.67
C LYS A 89 -26.54 -3.80 11.10
N GLY A 90 -27.32 -3.75 12.18
CA GLY A 90 -27.66 -2.49 12.85
C GLY A 90 -26.45 -1.86 13.56
N GLY A 91 -26.65 -0.67 14.16
CA GLY A 91 -25.63 0.00 14.98
C GLY A 91 -24.51 0.66 14.19
N THR A 92 -23.31 0.71 14.77
CA THR A 92 -22.13 1.40 14.22
C THR A 92 -21.29 0.54 13.27
N LEU A 93 -21.82 -0.60 12.80
CA LEU A 93 -21.09 -1.57 11.97
C LEU A 93 -19.79 -2.02 12.69
N PHE A 94 -18.64 -1.78 12.05
CA PHE A 94 -17.31 -2.05 12.60
C PHE A 94 -16.57 -0.77 13.05
N PHE A 95 -17.26 0.37 13.09
CA PHE A 95 -16.68 1.61 13.59
C PHE A 95 -16.72 1.62 15.12
N ASN A 96 -15.55 1.86 15.73
CA ASN A 96 -15.44 1.88 17.19
C ASN A 96 -16.20 3.09 17.78
N PRO A 97 -17.22 2.88 18.64
CA PRO A 97 -17.97 3.97 19.26
C PRO A 97 -17.20 4.72 20.35
N TYR A 98 -16.02 4.23 20.75
CA TYR A 98 -15.15 4.92 21.70
C TYR A 98 -13.99 5.62 20.95
N PRO A 99 -13.67 6.88 21.27
CA PRO A 99 -14.27 7.72 22.31
C PRO A 99 -15.52 8.50 21.89
N ASP A 100 -15.90 8.44 20.61
CA ASP A 100 -16.94 9.28 20.02
C ASP A 100 -17.99 8.43 19.27
N ALA A 101 -19.09 8.16 19.96
CA ALA A 101 -20.17 7.33 19.45
C ALA A 101 -20.95 8.01 18.32
N GLU A 102 -21.08 9.35 18.36
CA GLU A 102 -21.75 10.11 17.31
C GLU A 102 -20.96 10.03 16.01
N LYS A 103 -19.63 10.15 16.09
CA LYS A 103 -18.76 9.99 14.93
C LYS A 103 -18.80 8.57 14.36
N ALA A 104 -18.80 7.55 15.22
CA ALA A 104 -18.92 6.16 14.78
C ALA A 104 -20.27 5.91 14.08
N GLN A 105 -21.35 6.46 14.62
CA GLN A 105 -22.68 6.38 14.02
C GLN A 105 -22.74 7.11 12.67
N ALA A 106 -22.19 8.32 12.58
CA ALA A 106 -22.12 9.08 11.33
C ALA A 106 -21.32 8.34 10.24
N ARG A 107 -20.22 7.68 10.62
CA ARG A 107 -19.45 6.83 9.69
C ARG A 107 -20.25 5.63 9.23
N ALA A 108 -20.98 4.97 10.13
CA ALA A 108 -21.85 3.85 9.78
C ALA A 108 -22.98 4.27 8.82
N GLU A 109 -23.59 5.43 9.03
CA GLU A 109 -24.62 5.98 8.15
C GLU A 109 -24.06 6.36 6.78
N ALA A 110 -22.91 7.05 6.75
CA ALA A 110 -22.23 7.38 5.50
C ALA A 110 -21.82 6.13 4.72
N PHE A 111 -21.33 5.09 5.42
CA PHE A 111 -20.96 3.82 4.82
C PHE A 111 -22.16 3.13 4.15
N ARG A 112 -23.34 3.16 4.79
CA ARG A 112 -24.58 2.63 4.21
C ARG A 112 -25.13 3.50 3.07
N ALA A 113 -24.96 4.81 3.13
CA ALA A 113 -25.49 5.69 2.09
C ALA A 113 -24.66 5.65 0.79
N ALA A 114 -23.37 5.33 0.89
CA ALA A 114 -22.43 5.44 -0.21
C ALA A 114 -22.54 4.31 -1.25
N THR A 115 -22.54 4.69 -2.52
CA THR A 115 -22.38 3.81 -3.68
C THR A 115 -20.90 3.57 -3.99
N LEU A 116 -20.59 2.60 -4.86
CA LEU A 116 -19.20 2.37 -5.30
C LEU A 116 -18.57 3.63 -5.92
N ASP A 117 -19.34 4.39 -6.70
CA ASP A 117 -18.87 5.63 -7.31
C ASP A 117 -18.50 6.68 -6.25
N ASP A 118 -19.29 6.80 -5.17
CA ASP A 118 -18.98 7.70 -4.05
C ASP A 118 -17.67 7.30 -3.35
N TRP A 119 -17.43 6.00 -3.19
CA TRP A 119 -16.19 5.46 -2.64
C TRP A 119 -14.99 5.77 -3.53
N LEU A 120 -15.13 5.67 -4.85
CA LEU A 120 -14.08 5.99 -5.80
C LEU A 120 -13.82 7.49 -5.88
N GLU A 121 -14.85 8.33 -5.81
CA GLU A 121 -14.68 9.78 -5.70
C GLU A 121 -13.93 10.15 -4.41
N ALA A 122 -14.29 9.52 -3.29
CA ALA A 122 -13.58 9.70 -2.02
C ALA A 122 -12.12 9.21 -2.11
N LEU A 123 -11.88 8.07 -2.76
CA LEU A 123 -10.52 7.56 -3.00
C LEU A 123 -9.71 8.53 -3.85
N ALA A 124 -10.28 9.07 -4.93
CA ALA A 124 -9.64 10.08 -5.76
C ALA A 124 -9.31 11.36 -4.97
N LYS A 125 -10.21 11.80 -4.07
CA LYS A 125 -9.96 12.94 -3.15
C LYS A 125 -8.81 12.63 -2.19
N ALA A 126 -8.77 11.43 -1.63
CA ALA A 126 -7.67 11.00 -0.77
C ALA A 126 -6.34 11.07 -1.53
N VAL A 127 -6.27 10.43 -2.71
CA VAL A 127 -5.11 10.39 -3.60
C VAL A 127 -4.63 11.78 -3.96
N LYS A 128 -5.52 12.66 -4.42
CA LYS A 128 -5.19 14.05 -4.77
C LYS A 128 -4.68 14.86 -3.57
N GLY A 129 -5.21 14.60 -2.38
CA GLY A 129 -4.76 15.23 -1.14
C GLY A 129 -3.52 14.58 -0.52
N ASN A 130 -3.00 13.50 -1.12
CA ASN A 130 -1.97 12.65 -0.54
C ASN A 130 -2.27 12.27 0.92
N VAL A 131 -3.53 11.96 1.21
CA VAL A 131 -4.00 11.55 2.52
C VAL A 131 -3.91 10.04 2.60
N THR A 132 -3.02 9.53 3.44
CA THR A 132 -2.87 8.10 3.71
C THR A 132 -2.97 7.83 5.21
N ARG A 133 -3.28 6.58 5.58
CA ARG A 133 -3.29 6.15 6.98
C ARG A 133 -1.95 6.40 7.67
N VAL A 134 -0.83 6.09 6.98
CA VAL A 134 0.53 6.28 7.50
C VAL A 134 0.78 7.76 7.82
N ARG A 135 0.48 8.66 6.88
CA ARG A 135 0.70 10.10 7.07
C ARG A 135 -0.21 10.71 8.14
N ARG A 136 -1.45 10.21 8.26
CA ARG A 136 -2.35 10.57 9.36
C ARG A 136 -1.79 10.13 10.72
N ASN A 137 -1.32 8.89 10.83
CA ASN A 137 -0.73 8.36 12.06
C ASN A 137 0.56 9.10 12.45
N ALA A 138 1.32 9.58 11.47
CA ALA A 138 2.51 10.41 11.68
C ALA A 138 2.17 11.88 12.04
N GLY A 139 0.89 12.28 12.00
CA GLY A 139 0.47 13.67 12.26
C GLY A 139 0.83 14.65 11.13
N GLU A 140 1.24 14.15 9.96
CA GLU A 140 1.63 14.99 8.81
C GLU A 140 0.44 15.62 8.09
N VAL A 141 -0.75 15.05 8.26
CA VAL A 141 -1.98 15.47 7.57
C VAL A 141 -3.12 15.57 8.57
N PHE A 142 -3.90 16.65 8.48
CA PHE A 142 -5.10 16.85 9.28
C PHE A 142 -6.17 15.79 8.99
N HIS A 143 -7.07 15.60 9.96
CA HIS A 143 -8.21 14.71 9.80
C HIS A 143 -9.08 15.15 8.61
N PRO A 144 -9.45 14.22 7.69
CA PRO A 144 -10.28 14.57 6.55
C PRO A 144 -11.66 15.09 6.98
N THR A 145 -12.14 16.14 6.32
CA THR A 145 -13.51 16.64 6.51
C THR A 145 -14.55 15.78 5.79
N ASN A 146 -14.16 15.16 4.67
CA ASN A 146 -15.00 14.18 3.98
C ASN A 146 -14.99 12.85 4.75
N ILE A 147 -16.16 12.39 5.16
CA ILE A 147 -16.31 11.22 6.02
C ILE A 147 -15.87 9.90 5.35
N LEU A 148 -16.08 9.75 4.04
CA LEU A 148 -15.62 8.56 3.31
C LEU A 148 -14.10 8.56 3.18
N VAL A 149 -13.47 9.71 2.97
CA VAL A 149 -12.00 9.85 3.02
C VAL A 149 -11.48 9.52 4.42
N ASP A 150 -12.16 9.98 5.47
CA ASP A 150 -11.82 9.67 6.86
C ASP A 150 -11.91 8.16 7.14
N ILE A 151 -12.92 7.47 6.57
CA ILE A 151 -13.08 6.02 6.68
C ILE A 151 -11.97 5.28 5.91
N ILE A 152 -11.75 5.57 4.62
CA ILE A 152 -10.73 4.90 3.77
C ILE A 152 -9.35 4.95 4.42
N THR A 153 -8.99 6.11 4.96
CA THR A 153 -7.65 6.38 5.52
C THR A 153 -7.58 6.15 7.03
N GLY A 154 -8.66 5.64 7.63
CA GLY A 154 -8.77 5.34 9.05
C GLY A 154 -8.20 3.97 9.43
N SER A 155 -8.39 3.60 10.70
CA SER A 155 -7.95 2.31 11.26
C SER A 155 -9.09 1.33 11.53
N ASP A 156 -10.34 1.78 11.41
CA ASP A 156 -11.53 0.95 11.62
C ASP A 156 -11.61 -0.14 10.53
N ARG A 157 -11.93 -1.37 10.94
CA ARG A 157 -12.04 -2.53 10.03
C ARG A 157 -13.02 -3.57 10.58
N PRO A 158 -13.62 -4.41 9.73
CA PRO A 158 -14.39 -5.55 10.20
C PRO A 158 -13.53 -6.53 11.02
N ASP A 159 -14.07 -7.00 12.15
CA ASP A 159 -13.43 -8.03 12.98
C ASP A 159 -13.75 -9.46 12.51
N GLU A 160 -14.80 -9.62 11.70
CA GLU A 160 -15.20 -10.93 11.18
C GLU A 160 -14.24 -11.39 10.10
N ARG A 161 -13.72 -12.62 10.26
CA ARG A 161 -12.74 -13.21 9.34
C ARG A 161 -13.18 -13.20 7.87
N GLU A 162 -14.48 -13.34 7.63
CA GLU A 162 -15.09 -13.33 6.30
C GLU A 162 -15.25 -11.93 5.70
N LEU A 163 -14.99 -10.88 6.48
CA LEU A 163 -15.03 -9.48 6.06
C LEU A 163 -13.69 -8.76 6.22
N MET A 164 -12.72 -9.41 6.86
CA MET A 164 -11.36 -8.89 6.93
C MET A 164 -10.81 -8.65 5.52
N THR A 165 -10.24 -7.47 5.33
CA THR A 165 -9.58 -7.03 4.11
C THR A 165 -8.15 -7.57 4.05
N GLU A 166 -7.68 -7.86 2.85
CA GLU A 166 -6.31 -8.29 2.54
C GLU A 166 -5.40 -7.10 2.20
N HIS A 167 -5.92 -5.87 2.29
CA HIS A 167 -5.19 -4.64 1.98
C HIS A 167 -5.24 -3.64 3.14
N CYS A 168 -4.35 -2.64 3.09
CA CYS A 168 -4.15 -1.64 4.12
C CYS A 168 -5.19 -0.50 4.15
N LEU A 169 -5.99 -0.33 3.09
CA LEU A 169 -7.11 0.62 3.05
C LEU A 169 -8.38 0.04 3.70
N LEU A 170 -8.30 -0.15 5.03
CA LEU A 170 -9.23 -0.98 5.81
C LEU A 170 -10.71 -0.59 5.75
N GLY A 171 -11.00 0.69 5.49
CA GLY A 171 -12.37 1.20 5.41
C GLY A 171 -12.98 1.09 4.01
N PHE A 172 -12.21 0.77 2.98
CA PHE A 172 -12.74 0.63 1.62
C PHE A 172 -13.51 -0.70 1.49
N PRO A 173 -14.73 -0.70 0.94
CA PRO A 173 -15.63 -1.86 0.93
C PRO A 173 -15.29 -2.91 -0.13
N CYS A 174 -14.05 -3.41 -0.17
CA CYS A 174 -13.66 -4.63 -0.87
C CYS A 174 -12.69 -5.43 0.02
N ARG A 175 -12.47 -6.72 -0.23
CA ARG A 175 -11.56 -7.52 0.58
C ARG A 175 -10.24 -7.78 -0.12
N SER A 176 -10.32 -8.19 -1.39
CA SER A 176 -9.15 -8.66 -2.13
C SER A 176 -8.18 -7.53 -2.45
N ILE A 177 -6.89 -7.86 -2.36
CA ILE A 177 -5.81 -6.94 -2.76
C ILE A 177 -5.93 -6.52 -4.23
N ASP A 178 -6.34 -7.43 -5.12
CA ASP A 178 -6.44 -7.21 -6.56
C ASP A 178 -7.61 -6.26 -6.94
N ASN A 179 -8.77 -6.35 -6.28
CA ASN A 179 -9.85 -5.38 -6.52
C ASN A 179 -9.56 -4.01 -5.88
N MET A 180 -8.91 -3.95 -4.71
CA MET A 180 -8.44 -2.67 -4.16
C MET A 180 -7.41 -2.01 -5.08
N ALA A 181 -6.51 -2.80 -5.66
CA ALA A 181 -5.60 -2.31 -6.70
C ALA A 181 -6.36 -1.78 -7.91
N THR A 182 -7.40 -2.49 -8.36
CA THR A 182 -8.28 -2.02 -9.45
C THR A 182 -8.91 -0.67 -9.09
N ALA A 183 -9.46 -0.50 -7.89
CA ALA A 183 -10.03 0.76 -7.43
C ALA A 183 -9.02 1.93 -7.43
N LEU A 184 -7.80 1.70 -6.92
CA LEU A 184 -6.73 2.71 -6.96
C LEU A 184 -6.35 3.07 -8.40
N LEU A 185 -6.30 2.09 -9.29
CA LEU A 185 -5.98 2.30 -10.70
C LEU A 185 -7.08 3.03 -11.45
N GLU A 186 -8.34 3.02 -11.02
CA GLU A 186 -9.38 3.85 -11.64
C GLU A 186 -9.16 5.35 -11.36
N VAL A 187 -8.51 5.71 -10.25
CA VAL A 187 -8.34 7.11 -9.83
C VAL A 187 -6.93 7.66 -10.08
N LEU A 188 -5.96 6.82 -10.40
CA LEU A 188 -4.57 7.20 -10.64
C LEU A 188 -4.27 7.44 -12.13
N PRO A 189 -3.32 8.32 -12.47
CA PRO A 189 -2.86 8.47 -13.84
C PRO A 189 -2.10 7.21 -14.29
N GLY A 190 -2.06 6.95 -15.60
CA GLY A 190 -1.49 5.70 -16.14
C GLY A 190 0.03 5.56 -15.98
N ASP A 191 0.73 6.65 -15.73
CA ASP A 191 2.16 6.72 -15.49
C ASP A 191 2.54 6.61 -14.00
N ALA A 192 1.56 6.58 -13.09
CA ALA A 192 1.82 6.39 -11.67
C ALA A 192 2.58 5.08 -11.42
N PHE A 193 3.59 5.12 -10.55
CA PHE A 193 4.37 3.94 -10.20
C PHE A 193 3.59 3.00 -9.27
N CYS A 194 3.68 1.71 -9.56
CA CYS A 194 3.20 0.63 -8.70
C CYS A 194 4.42 -0.21 -8.33
N GLU A 195 4.68 -0.39 -7.05
CA GLU A 195 5.96 -0.89 -6.56
C GLU A 195 5.79 -1.95 -5.49
N GLN A 196 6.69 -2.93 -5.46
CA GLN A 196 6.95 -3.78 -4.30
C GLN A 196 8.39 -3.57 -3.84
N GLU A 197 8.54 -2.98 -2.66
CA GLU A 197 9.82 -2.68 -2.01
C GLU A 197 10.32 -3.92 -1.27
N VAL A 198 11.58 -4.33 -1.49
CA VAL A 198 12.16 -5.56 -0.89
C VAL A 198 13.60 -5.37 -0.38
N THR A 199 14.10 -4.14 -0.29
CA THR A 199 15.49 -3.80 0.07
C THR A 199 15.94 -4.49 1.34
N MET A 200 15.12 -4.47 2.40
CA MET A 200 15.52 -5.06 3.68
C MET A 200 15.80 -6.57 3.57
N PHE A 201 15.05 -7.29 2.74
CA PHE A 201 15.28 -8.72 2.52
C PHE A 201 16.56 -8.98 1.72
N VAL A 202 16.81 -8.18 0.69
CA VAL A 202 18.01 -8.26 -0.15
C VAL A 202 19.28 -7.86 0.63
N GLU A 203 19.19 -6.90 1.54
CA GLU A 203 20.33 -6.41 2.32
C GLU A 203 20.60 -7.22 3.60
N HIS A 204 19.56 -7.76 4.25
CA HIS A 204 19.69 -8.31 5.60
C HIS A 204 19.26 -9.78 5.75
N GLN A 205 18.60 -10.38 4.76
CA GLN A 205 18.15 -11.78 4.83
C GLN A 205 18.66 -12.66 3.68
N GLY A 206 19.64 -12.18 2.92
CA GLY A 206 20.30 -13.00 1.89
C GLY A 206 19.40 -13.32 0.70
N ASP A 207 18.39 -12.48 0.42
CA ASP A 207 17.60 -12.61 -0.79
C ASP A 207 18.48 -12.33 -2.03
N ILE A 208 18.71 -13.37 -2.82
CA ILE A 208 19.57 -13.36 -4.01
C ILE A 208 18.81 -12.96 -5.29
N THR A 209 17.55 -12.56 -5.18
CA THR A 209 16.68 -12.28 -6.34
C THR A 209 17.13 -11.07 -7.15
N PHE A 210 18.15 -10.32 -6.75
CA PHE A 210 18.73 -9.20 -7.53
C PHE A 210 20.21 -9.41 -7.90
N ASP A 211 20.82 -10.56 -7.56
CA ASP A 211 22.27 -10.76 -7.70
C ASP A 211 22.74 -10.73 -9.17
N ASP A 212 21.93 -11.21 -10.11
CA ASP A 212 22.24 -11.15 -11.55
C ASP A 212 22.31 -9.70 -12.09
N MET A 213 21.64 -8.76 -11.42
CA MET A 213 21.67 -7.34 -11.76
C MET A 213 22.84 -6.62 -11.09
N ARG A 214 23.26 -7.05 -9.89
CA ARG A 214 24.40 -6.49 -9.16
C ARG A 214 25.73 -6.61 -9.92
N VAL A 215 25.93 -7.68 -10.68
CA VAL A 215 27.13 -7.87 -11.52
C VAL A 215 27.24 -6.84 -12.65
N ARG A 216 26.12 -6.22 -13.04
CA ARG A 216 26.06 -5.21 -14.12
C ARG A 216 26.18 -3.77 -13.60
N THR A 217 26.06 -3.57 -12.29
CA THR A 217 26.32 -2.28 -11.65
C THR A 217 27.79 -2.26 -11.25
N PRO A 218 28.64 -1.36 -11.80
CA PRO A 218 30.03 -1.29 -11.39
C PRO A 218 30.09 -1.15 -9.87
N LYS A 219 30.92 -1.97 -9.22
CA LYS A 219 31.15 -1.96 -7.78
C LYS A 219 31.29 -0.51 -7.30
N LEU A 220 30.24 0.04 -6.68
CA LEU A 220 30.37 1.22 -5.86
C LEU A 220 31.22 0.77 -4.68
N ILE A 221 32.47 1.21 -4.73
CA ILE A 221 33.52 0.89 -3.78
C ILE A 221 32.98 1.25 -2.39
N VAL A 222 32.64 0.23 -1.60
CA VAL A 222 32.59 0.36 -0.16
C VAL A 222 34.05 0.42 0.28
N THR A 223 34.60 1.62 0.42
CA THR A 223 35.87 1.80 1.12
C THR A 223 35.63 1.44 2.59
N GLN A 224 35.88 0.20 2.94
CA GLN A 224 36.31 -0.17 4.28
C GLN A 224 37.82 -0.43 4.21
N ASP A 225 38.60 0.64 4.20
CA ASP A 225 39.99 0.57 4.64
C ASP A 225 40.03 1.10 6.07
N VAL A 226 39.97 0.16 7.02
CA VAL A 226 40.61 0.35 8.33
C VAL A 226 41.47 -0.88 8.51
N SER A 227 42.71 -0.81 8.01
CA SER A 227 43.76 -1.70 8.46
C SER A 227 44.05 -1.36 9.93
N TYR A 228 43.85 -2.33 10.80
CA TYR A 228 44.61 -2.38 12.04
C TYR A 228 45.93 -3.06 11.67
N ASP A 229 46.95 -2.23 11.41
CA ASP A 229 48.33 -2.68 11.54
C ASP A 229 48.80 -2.37 12.96
N ASP A 230 49.39 -3.39 13.56
CA ASP A 230 49.98 -3.43 14.90
C ASP A 230 50.95 -2.25 15.18
N ILE A 231 50.88 -1.70 16.40
CA ILE A 231 51.96 -1.55 17.41
C ILE A 231 51.37 -0.91 18.68
#